data_AF-A0A840C4R9-F1
#
_entry.id   AF-A0A840C4R9-F1
#
_cell.length_a   1.000
_cell.length_b   1.000
_cell.length_c   1.000
_cell.angle_alpha   90.00
_cell.angle_beta   90.00
_cell.angle_gamma   90.00
#
_symmetry.space_group_name_H-M   'P 1'
#
loop_
_entity.id
_entity.type
_entity.pdbx_description
1 polymer ?
#
loop_
_entity_poly.entity_id
_entity_poly.type
_entity_poly.pdbx_seq_one_letter_code
_entity_poly.pdbx_strand_id
1 'polypeptide(L)'
;MIRNLMSRLRTGTSGEPRYKVVSFFTEDNEYAEHAARLRETLDRWQVPYEIAPLRSSGVWEADCARKARFIRDAWNASGVPIVWLDADATVETYPKLFNTIDADFAVHRWNGWQFGSGTLYFGKSPAAGALLDQWVLRCEADPITWDQTHLQSAWCDTAATHRLRTYWLPRSYLQIFDAEQEADPVIKHWQASRGPKTDGRASSKPQFEITPEGIEQRKSGKPWRNSEEAFWISQGTAHIKPEIGHDFPEGFDIRRVLDNAIGGHSPVLEIGCGVGRIASLFKPDEYLGVEINPTAVNVARSLLPAHDIRIFDEGYAYPPAPCVLFYTVLLHINDDVLPGILRKAAGGRKRFIIAEIMDDRWRRDGDPPVFNRNPESYILAMQALGFRLVHAEKAAYARYDVEPWNVGRDSRLTVLAFEPNSTP
;
A
#
# COMPACT_ATOMS: atom_id res chain seq x y z
N MET A 1 4.84 57.36 -48.75
CA MET A 1 5.19 56.86 -47.40
C MET A 1 4.05 55.95 -46.97
N ILE A 2 4.25 54.62 -47.06
CA ILE A 2 3.48 53.49 -46.46
C ILE A 2 4.02 52.25 -47.18
N ARG A 3 5.14 51.73 -46.65
CA ARG A 3 5.51 50.31 -46.73
C ARG A 3 5.05 49.70 -45.41
N ASN A 4 4.72 48.41 -45.45
CA ASN A 4 4.42 47.52 -44.32
C ASN A 4 2.94 47.44 -43.91
N LEU A 5 2.16 46.75 -44.75
CA LEU A 5 1.06 45.91 -44.27
C LEU A 5 1.31 44.46 -44.74
N MET A 6 2.38 43.87 -44.22
CA MET A 6 2.64 42.42 -44.24
C MET A 6 2.99 42.02 -42.80
N SER A 7 2.04 42.23 -41.88
CA SER A 7 2.10 41.63 -40.55
C SER A 7 1.58 40.20 -40.65
N ARG A 8 2.53 39.29 -40.87
CA ARG A 8 2.56 37.94 -40.31
C ARG A 8 1.20 37.35 -39.92
N LEU A 9 0.62 36.59 -40.83
CA LEU A 9 -0.11 35.37 -40.46
C LEU A 9 0.90 34.44 -39.76
N ARG A 10 1.10 34.64 -38.46
CA ARG A 10 1.66 33.62 -37.58
C ARG A 10 0.56 32.57 -37.44
N THR A 11 0.70 31.48 -38.18
CA THR A 11 0.16 30.20 -37.75
C THR A 11 0.63 29.99 -36.32
N GLY A 12 -0.32 29.78 -35.39
CA GLY A 12 -0.02 29.65 -33.97
C GLY A 12 0.94 28.49 -33.75
N THR A 13 2.20 28.81 -33.48
CA THR A 13 3.13 27.89 -32.83
C THR A 13 2.52 27.55 -31.48
N SER A 14 2.26 26.27 -31.25
CA SER A 14 1.96 25.70 -29.93
C SER A 14 2.85 26.35 -28.88
N GLY A 15 2.25 26.88 -27.80
CA GLY A 15 2.99 27.46 -26.69
C GLY A 15 4.01 26.46 -26.12
N GLU A 16 5.05 26.99 -25.48
CA GLU A 16 6.08 26.18 -24.81
C GLU A 16 5.42 25.11 -23.92
N PRO A 17 6.00 23.88 -23.86
CA PRO A 17 5.45 22.82 -23.03
C PRO A 17 5.29 23.28 -21.58
N ARG A 18 4.10 23.06 -21.01
CA ARG A 18 3.76 23.47 -19.64
C ARG A 18 4.09 22.38 -18.61
N TYR A 19 4.94 21.44 -18.97
CA TYR A 19 5.32 20.29 -18.15
C TYR A 19 6.77 19.90 -18.49
N LYS A 20 7.38 19.14 -17.58
CA LYS A 20 8.69 18.51 -17.77
C LYS A 20 8.54 16.99 -17.68
N VAL A 21 9.08 16.27 -18.64
CA VAL A 21 9.18 14.80 -18.56
C VAL A 21 10.34 14.41 -17.66
N VAL A 22 10.16 13.43 -16.79
CA VAL A 22 11.24 12.87 -15.97
C VAL A 22 11.26 11.36 -16.10
N SER A 23 12.46 10.79 -16.08
CA SER A 23 12.67 9.35 -16.09
C SER A 23 13.99 9.00 -15.41
N PHE A 24 14.17 7.75 -15.04
CA PHE A 24 15.47 7.22 -14.69
C PHE A 24 15.65 5.83 -15.29
N PHE A 25 16.90 5.41 -15.43
CA PHE A 25 17.27 4.08 -15.89
C PHE A 25 18.44 3.56 -15.08
N THR A 26 18.60 2.24 -15.06
CA THR A 26 19.78 1.60 -14.48
C THR A 26 20.91 1.62 -15.49
N GLU A 27 22.09 2.15 -15.13
CA GLU A 27 23.19 2.36 -16.09
C GLU A 27 23.91 1.07 -16.48
N ASP A 28 23.81 0.04 -15.64
CA ASP A 28 24.55 -1.21 -15.75
C ASP A 28 23.83 -2.29 -16.59
N ASN A 29 22.83 -1.93 -17.41
CA ASN A 29 22.03 -2.88 -18.18
C ASN A 29 21.37 -2.27 -19.45
N GLU A 30 20.49 -3.04 -20.09
CA GLU A 30 19.81 -2.68 -21.34
C GLU A 30 18.96 -1.40 -21.25
N TYR A 31 18.61 -0.94 -20.05
CA TYR A 31 17.78 0.25 -19.87
C TYR A 31 18.48 1.55 -20.33
N ALA A 32 19.80 1.56 -20.48
CA ALA A 32 20.51 2.68 -21.10
C ALA A 32 20.10 2.91 -22.56
N GLU A 33 19.91 1.83 -23.34
CA GLU A 33 19.46 1.91 -24.74
C GLU A 33 17.99 2.32 -24.84
N HIS A 34 17.15 1.84 -23.91
CA HIS A 34 15.77 2.26 -23.77
C HIS A 34 15.68 3.77 -23.50
N ALA A 35 16.42 4.26 -22.49
CA ALA A 35 16.45 5.67 -22.15
C ALA A 35 17.00 6.55 -23.29
N ALA A 36 17.95 6.05 -24.09
CA ALA A 36 18.44 6.76 -25.28
C ALA A 36 17.35 6.94 -26.35
N ARG A 37 16.54 5.90 -26.60
CA ARG A 37 15.39 5.99 -27.51
C ARG A 37 14.32 6.95 -27.00
N LEU A 38 14.05 6.94 -25.70
CA LEU A 38 13.14 7.91 -25.09
C LEU A 38 13.61 9.35 -25.32
N ARG A 39 14.90 9.65 -25.07
CA ARG A 39 15.51 10.97 -25.33
C ARG A 39 15.32 11.40 -26.78
N GLU A 40 15.65 10.53 -27.75
CA GLU A 40 15.53 10.84 -29.18
C GLU A 40 14.10 11.26 -29.55
N THR A 41 13.10 10.55 -29.03
CA THR A 41 11.70 10.89 -29.30
C THR A 41 11.24 12.17 -28.59
N LEU A 42 11.73 12.45 -27.39
CA LEU A 42 11.45 13.71 -26.69
C LEU A 42 12.10 14.91 -27.39
N ASP A 43 13.34 14.76 -27.86
CA ASP A 43 14.07 15.77 -28.64
C ASP A 43 13.32 16.10 -29.94
N ARG A 44 12.86 15.06 -30.67
CA ARG A 44 12.06 15.20 -31.90
C ARG A 44 10.83 16.08 -31.69
N TRP A 45 10.18 15.97 -30.54
CA TRP A 45 8.97 16.72 -30.19
C TRP A 45 9.23 17.96 -29.33
N GLN A 46 10.50 18.31 -29.10
CA GLN A 46 10.93 19.45 -28.29
C GLN A 46 10.29 19.49 -26.90
N VAL A 47 10.13 18.32 -26.26
CA VAL A 47 9.58 18.19 -24.92
C VAL A 47 10.71 18.32 -23.90
N PRO A 48 10.67 19.25 -22.93
CA PRO A 48 11.66 19.35 -21.86
C PRO A 48 11.71 18.08 -21.04
N TYR A 49 12.91 17.58 -20.77
CA TYR A 49 13.08 16.39 -19.95
C TYR A 49 14.29 16.41 -19.02
N GLU A 50 14.24 15.51 -18.04
CA GLU A 50 15.35 15.14 -17.17
C GLU A 50 15.37 13.61 -17.05
N ILE A 51 16.42 12.97 -17.59
CA ILE A 51 16.55 11.51 -17.58
C ILE A 51 17.90 11.14 -16.96
N ALA A 52 17.85 10.62 -15.73
CA ALA A 52 19.05 10.36 -14.92
C ALA A 52 19.47 8.87 -14.93
N PRO A 53 20.77 8.57 -15.05
CA PRO A 53 21.29 7.25 -14.75
C PRO A 53 21.30 7.01 -13.24
N LEU A 54 20.95 5.79 -12.81
CA LEU A 54 21.04 5.34 -11.43
C LEU A 54 21.81 4.01 -11.39
N ARG A 55 22.66 3.83 -10.37
CA ARG A 55 23.23 2.51 -10.07
C ARG A 55 22.17 1.58 -9.51
N SER A 56 22.19 0.32 -9.94
CA SER A 56 21.28 -0.69 -9.41
C SER A 56 21.64 -1.06 -7.97
N SER A 57 20.62 -1.28 -7.14
CA SER A 57 20.79 -1.84 -5.79
C SER A 57 20.97 -3.37 -5.80
N GLY A 58 20.84 -4.02 -6.96
CA GLY A 58 20.89 -5.47 -7.11
C GLY A 58 19.56 -6.18 -6.81
N VAL A 59 18.54 -5.47 -6.33
CA VAL A 59 17.17 -5.99 -6.11
C VAL A 59 16.21 -5.17 -6.96
N TRP A 60 15.55 -5.82 -7.91
CA TRP A 60 14.73 -5.15 -8.93
C TRP A 60 13.55 -4.38 -8.32
N GLU A 61 12.81 -5.00 -7.39
CA GLU A 61 11.68 -4.35 -6.73
C GLU A 61 12.13 -3.12 -5.91
N ALA A 62 13.30 -3.19 -5.27
CA ALA A 62 13.88 -2.07 -4.54
C ALA A 62 14.30 -0.93 -5.49
N ASP A 63 14.82 -1.26 -6.67
CA ASP A 63 15.12 -0.27 -7.71
C ASP A 63 13.83 0.37 -8.27
N CYS A 64 12.77 -0.41 -8.49
CA CYS A 64 11.47 0.10 -8.92
C CYS A 64 10.83 1.01 -7.86
N ALA A 65 10.95 0.68 -6.56
CA ALA A 65 10.45 1.48 -5.45
C ALA A 65 11.05 2.91 -5.44
N ARG A 66 12.23 3.12 -6.05
CA ARG A 66 12.87 4.44 -6.20
C ARG A 66 12.11 5.38 -7.14
N LYS A 67 11.20 4.87 -7.99
CA LYS A 67 10.35 5.68 -8.87
C LYS A 67 9.60 6.77 -8.12
N ALA A 68 8.91 6.40 -7.04
CA ALA A 68 8.15 7.36 -6.25
C ALA A 68 9.04 8.50 -5.74
N ARG A 69 10.21 8.16 -5.17
CA ARG A 69 11.16 9.12 -4.60
C ARG A 69 11.77 10.02 -5.68
N PHE A 70 12.19 9.44 -6.80
CA PHE A 70 12.73 10.19 -7.93
C PHE A 70 11.72 11.20 -8.48
N ILE A 71 10.47 10.79 -8.69
CA ILE A 71 9.41 11.68 -9.16
C ILE A 71 9.15 12.80 -8.16
N ARG A 72 9.07 12.49 -6.86
CA ARG A 72 8.86 13.50 -5.82
C ARG A 72 9.99 14.53 -5.79
N ASP A 73 11.25 14.08 -5.84
CA ASP A 73 12.40 14.97 -5.77
C ASP A 73 12.46 15.87 -7.03
N ALA A 74 12.19 15.31 -8.21
CA ALA A 74 12.07 16.07 -9.46
C ALA A 74 10.87 17.04 -9.47
N TRP A 75 9.76 16.65 -8.83
CA TRP A 75 8.58 17.49 -8.65
C TRP A 75 8.90 18.67 -7.73
N ASN A 76 9.60 18.46 -6.62
CA ASN A 76 10.04 19.52 -5.70
C ASN A 76 10.98 20.52 -6.38
N ALA A 77 11.91 20.02 -7.20
CA ALA A 77 12.84 20.86 -7.96
C ALA A 77 12.19 21.61 -9.14
N SER A 78 10.99 21.22 -9.57
CA SER A 78 10.33 21.77 -10.75
C SER A 78 9.31 22.86 -10.43
N GLY A 79 9.37 23.97 -11.18
CA GLY A 79 8.35 25.02 -11.18
C GLY A 79 7.10 24.69 -12.01
N VAL A 80 7.13 23.59 -12.77
CA VAL A 80 6.03 23.13 -13.64
C VAL A 80 5.63 21.68 -13.32
N PRO A 81 4.42 21.24 -13.70
CA PRO A 81 4.01 19.84 -13.61
C PRO A 81 5.04 18.85 -14.15
N ILE A 82 5.07 17.67 -13.53
CA ILE A 82 5.95 16.57 -13.92
C ILE A 82 5.16 15.49 -14.62
N VAL A 83 5.72 14.97 -15.72
CA VAL A 83 5.27 13.74 -16.37
C VAL A 83 6.33 12.67 -16.18
N TRP A 84 5.99 11.57 -15.53
CA TRP A 84 6.84 10.37 -15.53
C TRP A 84 6.59 9.56 -16.79
N LEU A 85 7.67 9.11 -17.43
CA LEU A 85 7.65 8.05 -18.43
C LEU A 85 8.64 6.96 -18.03
N ASP A 86 8.23 5.68 -18.10
CA ASP A 86 9.18 4.57 -17.98
C ASP A 86 10.28 4.70 -19.04
N ALA A 87 11.50 4.28 -18.69
CA ALA A 87 12.67 4.43 -19.57
C ALA A 87 12.51 3.69 -20.91
N ASP A 88 11.64 2.68 -20.97
CA ASP A 88 11.30 1.91 -22.15
C ASP A 88 10.08 2.45 -22.91
N ALA A 89 9.70 3.71 -22.68
CA ALA A 89 8.68 4.39 -23.45
C ALA A 89 9.25 5.13 -24.67
N THR A 90 8.41 5.40 -25.66
CA THR A 90 8.68 6.31 -26.78
C THR A 90 7.53 7.29 -26.97
N VAL A 91 7.86 8.54 -27.37
CA VAL A 91 6.87 9.58 -27.70
C VAL A 91 6.62 9.57 -29.20
N GLU A 92 5.45 9.09 -29.59
CA GLU A 92 5.07 8.90 -30.99
C GLU A 92 4.47 10.18 -31.60
N THR A 93 3.81 10.99 -30.77
CA THR A 93 3.27 12.32 -31.14
C THR A 93 3.43 13.30 -29.99
N TYR A 94 3.54 14.60 -30.27
CA TYR A 94 3.59 15.64 -29.22
C TYR A 94 2.43 15.46 -28.22
N PRO A 95 2.70 15.24 -26.92
CA PRO A 95 1.68 14.88 -25.95
C PRO A 95 0.92 16.11 -25.43
N LYS A 96 0.17 16.75 -26.33
CA LYS A 96 -0.56 18.01 -26.13
C LYS A 96 -1.49 18.04 -24.91
N LEU A 97 -2.06 16.89 -24.51
CA LEU A 97 -2.97 16.79 -23.37
C LEU A 97 -2.33 17.27 -22.06
N PHE A 98 -1.02 17.03 -21.86
CA PHE A 98 -0.33 17.47 -20.63
C PHE A 98 -0.22 18.99 -20.51
N ASN A 99 -0.40 19.76 -21.60
CA ASN A 99 -0.47 21.21 -21.52
C ASN A 99 -1.81 21.74 -21.00
N THR A 100 -2.84 20.92 -21.05
CA THR A 100 -4.24 21.32 -20.81
C THR A 100 -4.87 20.62 -19.62
N ILE A 101 -4.23 19.59 -19.06
CA ILE A 101 -4.73 18.91 -17.87
C ILE A 101 -4.72 19.91 -16.70
N ASP A 102 -5.91 20.18 -16.17
CA ASP A 102 -6.12 20.82 -14.87
C ASP A 102 -6.53 19.76 -13.83
N ALA A 103 -5.55 19.00 -13.37
CA ALA A 103 -5.71 17.96 -12.36
C ALA A 103 -4.48 17.91 -11.45
N ASP A 104 -4.66 17.29 -10.29
CA ASP A 104 -3.57 17.06 -9.33
C ASP A 104 -2.73 15.87 -9.76
N PHE A 105 -3.39 14.84 -10.31
CA PHE A 105 -2.77 13.59 -10.72
C PHE A 105 -3.44 13.06 -12.00
N ALA A 106 -2.67 12.41 -12.88
CA ALA A 106 -3.24 11.65 -14.00
C ALA A 106 -2.55 10.31 -14.22
N VAL A 107 -3.35 9.30 -14.54
CA VAL A 107 -2.91 7.92 -14.77
C VAL A 107 -3.90 7.20 -15.68
N HIS A 108 -3.45 6.19 -16.41
CA HIS A 108 -4.35 5.29 -17.17
C HIS A 108 -4.77 4.09 -16.31
N ARG A 109 -5.98 3.57 -16.53
CA ARG A 109 -6.47 2.34 -15.90
C ARG A 109 -6.55 1.18 -16.90
N TRP A 110 -5.65 0.23 -16.77
CA TRP A 110 -5.74 -1.06 -17.46
C TRP A 110 -6.92 -1.87 -16.93
N ASN A 111 -7.68 -2.48 -17.85
CA ASN A 111 -8.86 -3.29 -17.56
C ASN A 111 -9.90 -2.57 -16.66
N GLY A 112 -9.90 -1.23 -16.66
CA GLY A 112 -10.80 -0.40 -15.87
C GLY A 112 -10.45 -0.25 -14.38
N TRP A 113 -9.43 -0.95 -13.87
CA TRP A 113 -9.14 -0.98 -12.42
C TRP A 113 -7.67 -0.85 -12.04
N GLN A 114 -6.75 -1.39 -12.85
CA GLN A 114 -5.33 -1.43 -12.51
C GLN A 114 -4.66 -0.14 -12.98
N PHE A 115 -4.02 0.60 -12.10
CA PHE A 115 -3.25 1.78 -12.52
C PHE A 115 -2.09 1.33 -13.39
N GLY A 116 -1.85 1.99 -14.52
CA GLY A 116 -0.63 1.78 -15.31
C GLY A 116 0.41 2.84 -14.98
N SER A 117 1.44 2.48 -14.21
CA SER A 117 2.44 3.45 -13.71
C SER A 117 3.54 3.81 -14.70
N GLY A 118 3.44 3.36 -15.96
CA GLY A 118 4.40 3.70 -17.01
C GLY A 118 4.28 5.13 -17.52
N THR A 119 3.09 5.75 -17.38
CA THR A 119 2.89 7.17 -17.68
C THR A 119 2.04 7.80 -16.59
N LEU A 120 2.64 8.76 -15.89
CA LEU A 120 1.98 9.48 -14.80
C LEU A 120 2.15 10.98 -15.00
N TYR A 121 1.17 11.76 -14.57
CA TYR A 121 1.25 13.21 -14.49
C TYR A 121 0.99 13.65 -13.05
N PHE A 122 1.79 14.59 -12.57
CA PHE A 122 1.63 15.24 -11.27
C PHE A 122 1.59 16.77 -11.47
N GLY A 123 0.44 17.37 -11.17
CA GLY A 123 0.26 18.82 -11.15
C GLY A 123 1.02 19.46 -9.99
N LYS A 124 1.18 20.79 -9.99
CA LYS A 124 1.86 21.54 -8.91
C LYS A 124 0.88 21.97 -7.81
N SER A 125 0.11 21.03 -7.26
CA SER A 125 -0.82 21.29 -6.16
C SER A 125 -0.39 20.60 -4.85
N PRO A 126 -0.88 21.05 -3.68
CA PRO A 126 -0.62 20.37 -2.41
C PRO A 126 -1.11 18.92 -2.40
N ALA A 127 -2.24 18.61 -3.05
CA ALA A 127 -2.77 17.26 -3.12
C ALA A 127 -1.86 16.32 -3.95
N ALA A 128 -1.24 16.83 -5.02
CA ALA A 128 -0.25 16.08 -5.78
C ALA A 128 1.01 15.78 -4.94
N GLY A 129 1.46 16.77 -4.15
CA GLY A 129 2.56 16.59 -3.19
C GLY A 129 2.24 15.53 -2.13
N ALA A 130 1.05 15.60 -1.52
CA ALA A 130 0.59 14.62 -0.53
C ALA A 130 0.52 13.18 -1.10
N LEU A 131 0.07 13.03 -2.35
CA LEU A 131 0.09 11.74 -3.04
C LEU A 131 1.51 11.22 -3.25
N LEU A 132 2.44 12.08 -3.68
CA LEU A 132 3.84 11.70 -3.87
C LEU A 132 4.49 11.29 -2.56
N ASP A 133 4.28 12.05 -1.48
CA ASP A 133 4.82 11.72 -0.16
C ASP A 133 4.28 10.39 0.36
N GLN A 134 2.97 10.16 0.21
CA GLN A 134 2.34 8.90 0.62
C GLN A 134 2.82 7.72 -0.22
N TRP A 135 2.99 7.90 -1.52
CA TRP A 135 3.51 6.86 -2.41
C TRP A 135 4.96 6.50 -2.06
N VAL A 136 5.80 7.51 -1.79
CA VAL A 136 7.16 7.28 -1.29
C VAL A 136 7.11 6.49 0.00
N LEU A 137 6.35 6.92 1.01
CA LEU A 137 6.26 6.24 2.30
C LEU A 137 5.89 4.76 2.17
N ARG A 138 4.92 4.42 1.31
CA ARG A 138 4.51 3.03 1.09
C ARG A 138 5.59 2.18 0.40
N CYS A 139 6.22 2.70 -0.66
CA CYS A 139 7.36 2.05 -1.32
C CYS A 139 8.55 1.86 -0.36
N GLU A 140 8.78 2.86 0.50
CA GLU A 140 9.65 2.90 1.67
C GLU A 140 9.56 1.68 2.57
N ALA A 141 8.35 1.59 3.11
CA ALA A 141 7.97 0.65 4.13
C ALA A 141 7.93 -0.78 3.58
N ASP A 142 7.46 -1.00 2.35
CA ASP A 142 7.41 -2.33 1.74
C ASP A 142 7.96 -2.31 0.31
N PRO A 143 9.29 -2.34 0.14
CA PRO A 143 9.93 -2.29 -1.18
C PRO A 143 9.75 -3.59 -1.98
N ILE A 144 9.12 -4.62 -1.42
CA ILE A 144 8.84 -5.89 -2.09
C ILE A 144 7.54 -5.78 -2.89
N THR A 145 6.52 -5.08 -2.36
CA THR A 145 5.30 -4.78 -3.12
C THR A 145 5.61 -3.88 -4.30
N TRP A 146 5.03 -4.17 -5.46
CA TRP A 146 5.21 -3.34 -6.66
C TRP A 146 4.82 -1.88 -6.44
N ASP A 147 5.63 -0.95 -6.96
CA ASP A 147 5.41 0.49 -6.86
C ASP A 147 4.02 0.91 -7.38
N GLN A 148 3.55 0.25 -8.44
CA GLN A 148 2.25 0.49 -9.04
C GLN A 148 1.09 0.13 -8.09
N THR A 149 1.25 -0.93 -7.31
CA THR A 149 0.29 -1.31 -6.27
C THR A 149 0.27 -0.25 -5.17
N HIS A 150 1.45 0.16 -4.72
CA HIS A 150 1.57 1.24 -3.74
C HIS A 150 1.00 2.57 -4.21
N LEU A 151 1.14 2.90 -5.50
CA LEU A 151 0.56 4.12 -6.08
C LEU A 151 -0.96 4.12 -5.98
N GLN A 152 -1.60 2.98 -6.27
CA GLN A 152 -3.05 2.88 -6.21
C GLN A 152 -3.57 2.98 -4.77
N SER A 153 -2.85 2.39 -3.82
CA SER A 153 -3.18 2.49 -2.39
C SER A 153 -2.90 3.89 -1.84
N ALA A 154 -1.79 4.52 -2.22
CA ALA A 154 -1.49 5.91 -1.87
C ALA A 154 -2.54 6.88 -2.41
N TRP A 155 -3.02 6.67 -3.63
CA TRP A 155 -4.14 7.42 -4.21
C TRP A 155 -5.39 7.33 -3.33
N CYS A 156 -5.68 6.14 -2.79
CA CYS A 156 -6.79 5.94 -1.87
C CYS A 156 -6.59 6.62 -0.52
N ASP A 157 -5.41 6.51 0.07
CA ASP A 157 -5.09 7.15 1.35
C ASP A 157 -5.19 8.67 1.26
N THR A 158 -4.63 9.24 0.19
CA THR A 158 -4.67 10.68 -0.05
C THR A 158 -6.09 11.15 -0.34
N ALA A 159 -6.85 10.42 -1.17
CA ALA A 159 -8.22 10.79 -1.49
C ALA A 159 -9.19 10.66 -0.29
N ALA A 160 -8.85 9.87 0.72
CA ALA A 160 -9.62 9.75 1.96
C ALA A 160 -9.48 10.99 2.86
N THR A 161 -8.38 11.74 2.73
CA THR A 161 -8.04 12.89 3.60
C THR A 161 -8.04 14.22 2.85
N HIS A 162 -7.94 14.19 1.52
CA HIS A 162 -7.84 15.36 0.65
C HIS A 162 -8.77 15.21 -0.56
N ARG A 163 -9.24 16.34 -1.08
CA ARG A 163 -9.88 16.37 -2.41
C ARG A 163 -8.81 16.22 -3.49
N LEU A 164 -8.69 15.02 -4.06
CA LEU A 164 -7.71 14.70 -5.11
C LEU A 164 -8.36 14.67 -6.50
N ARG A 165 -8.11 15.70 -7.34
CA ARG A 165 -8.60 15.74 -8.73
C ARG A 165 -7.74 14.84 -9.60
N THR A 166 -8.31 13.72 -10.02
CA THR A 166 -7.64 12.72 -10.84
C THR A 166 -8.16 12.75 -12.27
N TYR A 167 -7.26 12.83 -13.24
CA TYR A 167 -7.57 12.70 -14.66
C TYR A 167 -7.22 11.28 -15.15
N TRP A 168 -8.16 10.61 -15.80
CA TRP A 168 -7.92 9.27 -16.37
C TRP A 168 -7.37 9.42 -17.79
N LEU A 169 -6.08 9.10 -17.97
CA LEU A 169 -5.43 9.20 -19.26
C LEU A 169 -6.03 8.21 -20.27
N PRO A 170 -6.21 8.60 -21.55
CA PRO A 170 -6.67 7.69 -22.59
C PRO A 170 -5.60 6.63 -22.90
N ARG A 171 -6.02 5.51 -23.50
CA ARG A 171 -5.13 4.38 -23.86
C ARG A 171 -3.96 4.81 -24.75
N SER A 172 -4.13 5.82 -25.60
CA SER A 172 -3.06 6.36 -26.45
C SER A 172 -1.88 6.96 -25.67
N TYR A 173 -2.05 7.31 -24.39
CA TYR A 173 -0.98 7.81 -23.52
C TYR A 173 -0.29 6.68 -22.72
N LEU A 174 -0.73 5.43 -22.88
CA LEU A 174 -0.12 4.27 -22.24
C LEU A 174 -0.27 3.02 -23.15
N GLN A 175 0.01 3.17 -24.46
CA GLN A 175 -0.16 2.07 -25.40
C GLN A 175 0.96 1.04 -25.20
N ILE A 176 0.63 -0.19 -24.81
CA ILE A 176 1.61 -1.27 -24.75
C ILE A 176 1.82 -1.84 -26.17
N PHE A 177 3.08 -2.14 -26.52
CA PHE A 177 3.48 -2.52 -27.88
C PHE A 177 2.75 -3.75 -28.47
N ASP A 178 2.36 -4.71 -27.62
CA ASP A 178 1.69 -5.96 -28.00
C ASP A 178 0.18 -5.96 -27.70
N ALA A 179 -0.34 -4.87 -27.12
CA ALA A 179 -1.75 -4.72 -26.84
C ALA A 179 -2.49 -4.17 -28.07
N GLU A 180 -3.79 -4.49 -28.17
CA GLU A 180 -4.66 -3.93 -29.20
C GLU A 180 -4.57 -2.40 -29.24
N GLN A 181 -4.56 -1.82 -30.43
CA GLN A 181 -4.45 -0.39 -30.63
C GLN A 181 -5.82 0.17 -31.00
N GLU A 182 -6.44 0.90 -30.07
CA GLU A 182 -7.75 1.55 -30.29
C GLU A 182 -7.62 2.90 -31.02
N ALA A 183 -6.46 3.55 -30.90
CA ALA A 183 -6.14 4.84 -31.51
C ALA A 183 -4.64 4.96 -31.71
N ASP A 184 -4.19 5.91 -32.53
CA ASP A 184 -2.77 6.18 -32.70
C ASP A 184 -2.10 6.48 -31.35
N PRO A 185 -0.99 5.81 -31.02
CA PRO A 185 -0.28 6.05 -29.78
C PRO A 185 0.26 7.47 -29.77
N VAL A 186 0.15 8.12 -28.62
CA VAL A 186 0.88 9.33 -28.28
C VAL A 186 2.15 8.95 -27.52
N ILE A 187 2.01 7.99 -26.59
CA ILE A 187 3.10 7.38 -25.84
C ILE A 187 2.96 5.87 -25.96
N LYS A 188 4.04 5.22 -26.36
CA LYS A 188 4.12 3.76 -26.50
C LYS A 188 5.09 3.18 -25.48
N HIS A 189 4.73 2.06 -24.87
CA HIS A 189 5.48 1.34 -23.84
C HIS A 189 5.94 -0.02 -24.36
N TRP A 190 7.24 -0.27 -24.30
CA TRP A 190 7.86 -1.47 -24.87
C TRP A 190 8.00 -2.63 -23.88
N GLN A 191 7.69 -2.42 -22.60
CA GLN A 191 7.66 -3.44 -21.54
C GLN A 191 8.95 -4.25 -21.44
N ALA A 192 10.10 -3.57 -21.41
CA ALA A 192 11.43 -4.15 -21.25
C ALA A 192 11.52 -5.07 -20.02
N SER A 193 10.73 -4.78 -18.98
CA SER A 193 10.61 -5.60 -17.77
C SER A 193 10.07 -7.02 -17.99
N ARG A 194 9.44 -7.30 -19.14
CA ARG A 194 8.99 -8.64 -19.56
C ARG A 194 10.12 -9.47 -20.18
N GLY A 195 11.27 -8.87 -20.47
CA GLY A 195 12.45 -9.57 -20.96
C GLY A 195 13.00 -10.58 -19.93
N PRO A 196 13.84 -11.54 -20.36
CA PRO A 196 14.43 -12.51 -19.46
C PRO A 196 15.34 -11.81 -18.44
N LYS A 197 14.95 -11.82 -17.17
CA LYS A 197 15.78 -11.37 -16.04
C LYS A 197 16.78 -12.47 -15.68
N THR A 198 17.78 -12.71 -16.53
CA THR A 198 18.77 -13.80 -16.36
C THR A 198 19.74 -13.59 -15.21
N ASP A 199 19.63 -12.49 -14.48
CA ASP A 199 20.56 -12.04 -13.46
C ASP A 199 20.10 -12.32 -12.01
N GLY A 200 18.93 -12.93 -11.82
CA GLY A 200 18.43 -13.30 -10.49
C GLY A 200 18.06 -12.12 -9.58
N ARG A 201 17.91 -10.89 -10.12
CA ARG A 201 17.58 -9.68 -9.34
C ARG A 201 16.12 -9.60 -8.86
N ALA A 202 15.25 -10.49 -9.32
CA ALA A 202 13.86 -10.52 -8.89
C ALA A 202 13.76 -11.08 -7.45
N SER A 203 12.99 -10.40 -6.60
CA SER A 203 12.68 -10.90 -5.26
C SER A 203 12.03 -12.28 -5.34
N SER A 204 12.44 -13.18 -4.45
CA SER A 204 11.79 -14.49 -4.29
C SER A 204 10.44 -14.41 -3.59
N LYS A 205 10.08 -13.25 -3.02
CA LYS A 205 8.82 -13.07 -2.30
C LYS A 205 7.67 -12.73 -3.25
N PRO A 206 6.53 -13.46 -3.17
CA PRO A 206 5.41 -13.25 -4.08
C PRO A 206 4.68 -11.92 -3.82
N GLN A 207 4.07 -11.37 -4.86
CA GLN A 207 3.08 -10.29 -4.71
C GLN A 207 1.80 -10.85 -4.08
N PHE A 208 1.05 -10.00 -3.37
CA PHE A 208 -0.26 -10.42 -2.87
C PHE A 208 -1.25 -10.55 -4.02
N GLU A 209 -2.06 -11.61 -3.96
CA GLU A 209 -3.13 -11.84 -4.91
C GLU A 209 -4.30 -10.90 -4.61
N ILE A 210 -4.76 -10.18 -5.63
CA ILE A 210 -5.98 -9.38 -5.51
C ILE A 210 -7.20 -10.29 -5.65
N THR A 211 -8.18 -10.18 -4.74
CA THR A 211 -9.40 -11.00 -4.82
C THR A 211 -10.34 -10.48 -5.91
N PRO A 212 -11.28 -11.30 -6.40
CA PRO A 212 -12.33 -10.84 -7.29
C PRO A 212 -13.12 -9.65 -6.72
N GLU A 213 -13.44 -9.65 -5.41
CA GLU A 213 -14.10 -8.49 -4.80
C GLU A 213 -13.19 -7.26 -4.79
N GLY A 214 -11.88 -7.44 -4.55
CA GLY A 214 -10.90 -6.36 -4.62
C GLY A 214 -10.77 -5.73 -6.00
N ILE A 215 -10.90 -6.53 -7.07
CA ILE A 215 -10.96 -6.04 -8.45
C ILE A 215 -12.24 -5.23 -8.68
N GLU A 216 -13.41 -5.77 -8.31
CA GLU A 216 -14.69 -5.07 -8.50
C GLU A 216 -14.75 -3.74 -7.74
N GLN A 217 -14.22 -3.71 -6.52
CA GLN A 217 -14.10 -2.48 -5.72
C GLN A 217 -13.29 -1.42 -6.46
N ARG A 218 -12.16 -1.79 -7.08
CA ARG A 218 -11.29 -0.88 -7.85
C ARG A 218 -11.90 -0.44 -9.18
N LYS A 219 -12.72 -1.28 -9.82
CA LYS A 219 -13.47 -0.90 -11.04
C LYS A 219 -14.45 0.23 -10.79
N SER A 220 -14.98 0.37 -9.56
CA SER A 220 -15.87 1.48 -9.21
C SER A 220 -15.24 2.86 -9.43
N GLY A 221 -13.90 2.94 -9.46
CA GLY A 221 -13.15 4.19 -9.61
C GLY A 221 -13.26 5.12 -8.39
N LYS A 222 -13.84 4.67 -7.29
CA LYS A 222 -13.92 5.41 -6.03
C LYS A 222 -12.79 4.99 -5.09
N PRO A 223 -12.28 5.91 -4.25
CA PRO A 223 -11.45 5.53 -3.12
C PRO A 223 -12.18 4.50 -2.26
N TRP A 224 -11.47 3.50 -1.78
CA TRP A 224 -12.06 2.40 -1.02
C TRP A 224 -11.67 2.37 0.46
N ARG A 225 -10.97 3.39 0.94
CA ARG A 225 -10.66 3.55 2.35
C ARG A 225 -11.90 3.93 3.13
N ASN A 226 -12.18 3.20 4.20
CA ASN A 226 -13.13 3.65 5.20
C ASN A 226 -12.46 4.66 6.17
N SER A 227 -13.27 5.28 7.02
CA SER A 227 -12.83 6.29 7.99
C SER A 227 -11.80 5.75 8.98
N GLU A 228 -12.00 4.53 9.47
CA GLU A 228 -11.17 3.90 10.48
C GLU A 228 -9.79 3.53 9.91
N GLU A 229 -9.73 2.98 8.70
CA GLU A 229 -8.48 2.72 7.98
C GLU A 229 -7.71 4.02 7.71
N ALA A 230 -8.42 5.06 7.23
CA ALA A 230 -7.81 6.37 6.98
C ALA A 230 -7.26 6.99 8.27
N PHE A 231 -7.99 6.86 9.38
CA PHE A 231 -7.51 7.24 10.70
C PHE A 231 -6.21 6.51 11.03
N TRP A 232 -6.19 5.18 11.02
CA TRP A 232 -5.00 4.40 11.41
C TRP A 232 -3.77 4.68 10.54
N ILE A 233 -3.95 4.89 9.23
CA ILE A 233 -2.86 5.28 8.33
C ILE A 233 -2.30 6.67 8.70
N SER A 234 -3.16 7.60 9.10
CA SER A 234 -2.78 8.99 9.42
C SER A 234 -2.07 9.17 10.77
N GLN A 235 -2.23 8.22 11.71
CA GLN A 235 -1.72 8.34 13.07
C GLN A 235 -0.21 8.03 13.24
N GLY A 236 0.48 7.62 12.17
CA GLY A 236 1.90 7.30 12.24
C GLY A 236 2.15 6.11 13.18
N THR A 237 2.73 6.33 14.36
CA THR A 237 2.88 5.27 15.39
C THR A 237 2.07 5.53 16.66
N ALA A 238 1.25 6.58 16.67
CA ALA A 238 0.39 6.89 17.81
C ALA A 238 -0.66 5.78 18.00
N HIS A 239 -1.09 5.59 19.24
CA HIS A 239 -2.15 4.65 19.65
C HIS A 239 -1.88 3.15 19.44
N ILE A 240 -0.76 2.74 18.82
CA ILE A 240 -0.41 1.31 18.62
C ILE A 240 -0.15 0.59 19.95
N LYS A 241 0.45 1.27 20.93
CA LYS A 241 0.66 0.76 22.28
C LYS A 241 0.62 1.91 23.30
N PRO A 242 0.34 1.63 24.59
CA PRO A 242 0.49 2.61 25.66
C PRO A 242 1.91 3.20 25.76
N GLU A 243 2.01 4.51 25.98
CA GLU A 243 3.28 5.22 26.17
C GLU A 243 3.79 5.07 27.61
N ILE A 244 4.46 3.94 27.89
CA ILE A 244 4.94 3.61 29.24
C ILE A 244 6.45 3.31 29.32
N GLY A 245 7.20 3.71 28.29
CA GLY A 245 8.67 3.62 28.27
C GLY A 245 9.26 2.23 28.02
N HIS A 246 8.43 1.20 27.83
CA HIS A 246 8.86 -0.14 27.42
C HIS A 246 7.88 -0.75 26.41
N ASP A 247 8.24 -1.91 25.84
CA ASP A 247 7.48 -2.51 24.75
C ASP A 247 6.26 -3.31 25.22
N PHE A 248 6.36 -4.01 26.35
CA PHE A 248 5.35 -4.97 26.79
C PHE A 248 4.58 -4.51 28.05
N PRO A 249 3.51 -3.69 27.88
CA PRO A 249 2.68 -3.19 28.99
C PRO A 249 1.86 -4.25 29.73
N GLU A 250 1.78 -5.46 29.18
CA GLU A 250 1.02 -6.57 29.73
C GLU A 250 1.55 -7.04 31.08
N GLY A 251 2.86 -6.95 31.32
CA GLY A 251 3.50 -7.36 32.58
C GLY A 251 3.55 -8.87 32.83
N PHE A 252 3.28 -9.70 31.82
CA PHE A 252 3.44 -11.15 31.86
C PHE A 252 4.15 -11.68 30.61
N ASP A 253 4.55 -12.95 30.63
CA ASP A 253 5.15 -13.63 29.48
C ASP A 253 4.11 -13.86 28.38
N ILE A 254 4.04 -12.92 27.44
CA ILE A 254 3.13 -12.98 26.29
C ILE A 254 3.49 -14.15 25.37
N ARG A 255 4.78 -14.46 25.20
CA ARG A 255 5.19 -15.55 24.30
C ARG A 255 4.63 -16.88 24.80
N ARG A 256 4.72 -17.15 26.11
CA ARG A 256 4.11 -18.34 26.74
C ARG A 256 2.61 -18.41 26.51
N VAL A 257 1.89 -17.31 26.72
CA VAL A 257 0.42 -17.26 26.54
C VAL A 257 0.07 -17.52 25.07
N LEU A 258 0.79 -16.90 24.13
CA LEU A 258 0.57 -17.11 22.71
C LEU A 258 0.94 -18.53 22.27
N ASP A 259 2.03 -19.12 22.77
CA ASP A 259 2.43 -20.50 22.41
C ASP A 259 1.35 -21.53 22.78
N ASN A 260 0.73 -21.38 23.95
CA ASN A 260 -0.41 -22.21 24.37
C ASN A 260 -1.58 -22.10 23.39
N ALA A 261 -1.92 -20.88 22.97
CA ALA A 261 -3.02 -20.64 22.04
C ALA A 261 -2.69 -21.06 20.60
N ILE A 262 -1.44 -20.89 20.16
CA ILE A 262 -0.95 -21.28 18.84
C ILE A 262 -0.96 -22.80 18.70
N GLY A 263 -0.56 -23.54 19.74
CA GLY A 263 -0.61 -25.01 19.73
C GLY A 263 0.27 -25.64 18.63
N GLY A 264 1.43 -25.04 18.35
CA GLY A 264 2.40 -25.55 17.36
C GLY A 264 2.05 -25.26 15.88
N HIS A 265 1.00 -24.47 15.60
CA HIS A 265 0.65 -24.08 14.24
C HIS A 265 1.48 -22.88 13.77
N SER A 266 2.64 -23.15 13.15
CA SER A 266 3.53 -22.13 12.57
C SER A 266 3.67 -22.30 11.05
N PRO A 267 3.91 -21.21 10.29
CA PRO A 267 4.04 -19.83 10.76
C PRO A 267 2.72 -19.19 11.21
N VAL A 268 2.81 -18.16 12.04
CA VAL A 268 1.68 -17.34 12.49
C VAL A 268 1.57 -16.11 11.61
N LEU A 269 0.39 -15.88 11.01
CA LEU A 269 0.04 -14.62 10.40
C LEU A 269 -0.58 -13.70 11.47
N GLU A 270 0.11 -12.63 11.84
CA GLU A 270 -0.49 -11.55 12.64
C GLU A 270 -1.08 -10.48 11.72
N ILE A 271 -2.37 -10.19 11.89
CA ILE A 271 -3.08 -9.14 11.16
C ILE A 271 -3.18 -7.91 12.06
N GLY A 272 -2.62 -6.79 11.60
CA GLY A 272 -2.48 -5.55 12.38
C GLY A 272 -1.28 -5.60 13.33
N CYS A 273 -0.11 -6.01 12.83
CA CYS A 273 1.08 -6.21 13.66
C CYS A 273 1.72 -4.92 14.19
N GLY A 274 1.25 -3.74 13.74
CA GLY A 274 1.76 -2.44 14.15
C GLY A 274 3.26 -2.32 13.92
N VAL A 275 3.97 -1.89 14.96
CA VAL A 275 5.44 -1.71 14.94
C VAL A 275 6.23 -3.03 15.12
N GLY A 276 5.59 -4.19 14.99
CA GLY A 276 6.25 -5.50 15.08
C GLY A 276 6.57 -5.94 16.50
N ARG A 277 5.84 -5.43 17.50
CA ARG A 277 6.09 -5.78 18.91
C ARG A 277 5.93 -7.27 19.18
N ILE A 278 4.80 -7.85 18.77
CA ILE A 278 4.54 -9.28 18.94
C ILE A 278 5.46 -10.09 18.03
N ALA A 279 5.73 -9.62 16.81
CA ALA A 279 6.71 -10.22 15.89
C ALA A 279 8.08 -10.48 16.53
N SER A 280 8.56 -9.57 17.38
CA SER A 280 9.86 -9.70 18.08
C SER A 280 9.98 -10.92 18.99
N LEU A 281 8.84 -11.52 19.37
CA LEU A 281 8.79 -12.73 20.18
C LEU A 281 8.96 -14.01 19.35
N PHE A 282 8.97 -13.92 18.02
CA PHE A 282 9.04 -15.05 17.09
C PHE A 282 10.35 -15.10 16.33
N LYS A 283 10.75 -16.31 15.92
CA LYS A 283 11.79 -16.44 14.90
C LYS A 283 11.24 -15.95 13.55
N PRO A 284 12.11 -15.43 12.65
CA PRO A 284 11.67 -14.90 11.36
C PRO A 284 10.86 -15.87 10.50
N ASP A 285 11.15 -17.17 10.55
CA ASP A 285 10.47 -18.22 9.78
C ASP A 285 9.19 -18.75 10.45
N GLU A 286 8.96 -18.40 11.71
CA GLU A 286 7.77 -18.77 12.48
C GLU A 286 6.64 -17.72 12.38
N TYR A 287 6.88 -16.59 11.71
CA TYR A 287 6.01 -15.42 11.77
C TYR A 287 5.89 -14.66 10.45
N LEU A 288 4.69 -14.13 10.21
CA LEU A 288 4.37 -13.22 9.13
C LEU A 288 3.50 -12.09 9.67
N GLY A 289 3.88 -10.85 9.42
CA GLY A 289 3.14 -9.66 9.86
C GLY A 289 2.52 -8.94 8.67
N VAL A 290 1.25 -8.57 8.79
CA VAL A 290 0.60 -7.66 7.86
C VAL A 290 0.02 -6.46 8.60
N GLU A 291 0.20 -5.27 8.03
CA GLU A 291 -0.21 -4.01 8.65
C GLU A 291 -0.65 -3.01 7.57
N ILE A 292 -1.70 -2.23 7.84
CA ILE A 292 -2.26 -1.26 6.89
C ILE A 292 -1.47 0.06 6.90
N ASN A 293 -0.90 0.41 8.05
CA ASN A 293 -0.17 1.65 8.26
C ASN A 293 1.31 1.53 7.82
N PRO A 294 1.71 2.24 6.75
CA PRO A 294 3.06 2.14 6.23
C PRO A 294 4.13 2.69 7.19
N THR A 295 3.80 3.66 8.05
CA THR A 295 4.73 4.16 9.06
C THR A 295 5.08 3.08 10.07
N ALA A 296 4.08 2.32 10.53
CA ALA A 296 4.26 1.23 11.47
C ALA A 296 5.08 0.09 10.85
N VAL A 297 4.81 -0.28 9.59
CA VAL A 297 5.60 -1.26 8.83
C VAL A 297 7.06 -0.84 8.70
N ASN A 298 7.32 0.43 8.37
CA ASN A 298 8.69 0.94 8.23
C ASN A 298 9.49 0.79 9.55
N VAL A 299 8.86 1.13 10.68
CA VAL A 299 9.46 0.92 12.02
C VAL A 299 9.68 -0.56 12.28
N ALA A 300 8.67 -1.40 12.05
CA ALA A 300 8.73 -2.83 12.31
C ALA A 300 9.88 -3.50 11.54
N ARG A 301 10.03 -3.19 10.25
CA ARG A 301 11.10 -3.75 9.40
C ARG A 301 12.48 -3.20 9.73
N SER A 302 12.56 -1.97 10.23
CA SER A 302 13.82 -1.41 10.72
C SER A 302 14.30 -2.13 11.98
N LEU A 303 13.37 -2.51 12.87
CA LEU A 303 13.66 -3.26 14.10
C LEU A 303 13.89 -4.75 13.84
N LEU A 304 13.15 -5.32 12.88
CA LEU A 304 13.09 -6.76 12.58
C LEU A 304 13.36 -7.02 11.09
N PRO A 305 14.56 -6.72 10.58
CA PRO A 305 14.85 -6.79 9.14
C PRO A 305 14.80 -8.22 8.56
N ALA A 306 14.91 -9.24 9.40
CA ALA A 306 14.80 -10.64 8.99
C ALA A 306 13.35 -11.13 8.87
N HIS A 307 12.40 -10.49 9.58
CA HIS A 307 11.01 -10.92 9.62
C HIS A 307 10.26 -10.54 8.34
N ASP A 308 9.29 -11.37 7.94
CA ASP A 308 8.40 -11.01 6.86
C ASP A 308 7.27 -10.12 7.38
N ILE A 309 7.43 -8.82 7.21
CA ILE A 309 6.44 -7.80 7.57
C ILE A 309 6.16 -6.95 6.35
N ARG A 310 4.89 -6.83 5.98
CA ARG A 310 4.45 -6.18 4.74
C ARG A 310 3.21 -5.33 4.92
N ILE A 311 3.06 -4.36 4.01
CA ILE A 311 1.84 -3.55 3.93
C ILE A 311 0.71 -4.41 3.37
N PHE A 312 -0.46 -4.39 4.00
CA PHE A 312 -1.64 -5.10 3.51
C PHE A 312 -2.83 -4.16 3.37
N ASP A 313 -3.54 -4.30 2.25
CA ASP A 313 -4.70 -3.49 1.91
C ASP A 313 -5.95 -4.33 1.67
N GLU A 314 -7.10 -3.71 1.90
CA GLU A 314 -8.38 -4.32 1.58
C GLU A 314 -8.47 -4.70 0.09
N GLY A 315 -9.08 -5.87 -0.14
CA GLY A 315 -9.22 -6.47 -1.46
C GLY A 315 -8.05 -7.36 -1.89
N TYR A 316 -7.01 -7.52 -1.08
CA TYR A 316 -6.00 -8.57 -1.26
C TYR A 316 -6.34 -9.82 -0.42
N ALA A 317 -5.90 -10.98 -0.89
CA ALA A 317 -5.98 -12.21 -0.13
C ALA A 317 -4.94 -12.19 1.00
N TYR A 318 -5.35 -12.54 2.23
CA TYR A 318 -4.39 -12.72 3.31
C TYR A 318 -3.39 -13.83 2.96
N PRO A 319 -2.11 -13.66 3.31
CA PRO A 319 -1.10 -14.66 3.01
C PRO A 319 -1.41 -16.04 3.63
N PRO A 320 -1.01 -17.14 3.00
CA PRO A 320 -1.22 -18.48 3.54
C PRO A 320 -0.36 -18.71 4.79
N ALA A 321 -1.00 -19.18 5.85
CA ALA A 321 -0.39 -19.55 7.13
C ALA A 321 -1.37 -20.46 7.90
N PRO A 322 -0.88 -21.50 8.61
CA PRO A 322 -1.75 -22.39 9.36
C PRO A 322 -2.42 -21.70 10.55
N CYS A 323 -1.81 -20.68 11.13
CA CYS A 323 -2.36 -19.90 12.23
C CYS A 323 -2.56 -18.44 11.82
N VAL A 324 -3.67 -17.85 12.25
CA VAL A 324 -3.90 -16.40 12.20
C VAL A 324 -4.10 -15.85 13.61
N LEU A 325 -3.55 -14.67 13.87
CA LEU A 325 -3.58 -13.97 15.15
C LEU A 325 -4.07 -12.54 14.95
N PHE A 326 -5.09 -12.16 15.73
CA PHE A 326 -5.42 -10.77 16.00
C PHE A 326 -5.03 -10.45 17.44
N TYR A 327 -4.05 -9.57 17.63
CA TYR A 327 -3.60 -9.14 18.95
C TYR A 327 -3.95 -7.68 19.16
N THR A 328 -4.97 -7.38 19.97
CA THR A 328 -5.44 -6.01 20.28
C THR A 328 -5.86 -5.19 19.05
N VAL A 329 -6.39 -5.85 18.02
CA VAL A 329 -6.75 -5.22 16.73
C VAL A 329 -8.26 -5.17 16.51
N LEU A 330 -9.00 -6.24 16.82
CA LEU A 330 -10.44 -6.31 16.49
C LEU A 330 -11.29 -5.38 17.36
N LEU A 331 -10.80 -5.00 18.53
CA LEU A 331 -11.35 -3.91 19.34
C LEU A 331 -11.32 -2.53 18.65
N HIS A 332 -10.63 -2.37 17.52
CA HIS A 332 -10.63 -1.14 16.72
C HIS A 332 -11.44 -1.26 15.41
N ILE A 333 -12.09 -2.41 15.21
CA ILE A 333 -12.93 -2.68 14.03
C ILE A 333 -14.40 -2.53 14.42
N ASN A 334 -15.16 -1.76 13.66
CA ASN A 334 -16.60 -1.60 13.84
C ASN A 334 -17.36 -2.93 13.62
N ASP A 335 -18.46 -3.12 14.34
CA ASP A 335 -19.32 -4.30 14.26
C ASP A 335 -19.84 -4.59 12.84
N ASP A 336 -20.08 -3.56 12.03
CA ASP A 336 -20.56 -3.72 10.64
C ASP A 336 -19.50 -4.35 9.71
N VAL A 337 -18.22 -4.12 10.01
CA VAL A 337 -17.08 -4.56 9.18
C VAL A 337 -16.51 -5.88 9.67
N LEU A 338 -16.59 -6.15 10.99
CA LEU A 338 -15.99 -7.31 11.64
C LEU A 338 -16.32 -8.67 10.96
N PRO A 339 -17.59 -8.99 10.61
CA PRO A 339 -17.90 -10.29 10.00
C PRO A 339 -17.15 -10.53 8.68
N GLY A 340 -16.93 -9.47 7.89
CA GLY A 340 -16.16 -9.54 6.65
C GLY A 340 -14.68 -9.85 6.90
N ILE A 341 -14.07 -9.18 7.87
CA ILE A 341 -12.66 -9.40 8.26
C ILE A 341 -12.47 -10.81 8.79
N LEU A 342 -13.32 -11.27 9.71
CA LEU A 342 -13.23 -12.64 10.26
C LEU A 342 -13.35 -13.70 9.16
N ARG A 343 -14.32 -13.55 8.25
CA ARG A 343 -14.52 -14.48 7.12
C ARG A 343 -13.28 -14.57 6.23
N LYS A 344 -12.68 -13.42 5.87
CA LYS A 344 -11.47 -13.36 5.03
C LYS A 344 -10.28 -13.97 5.75
N ALA A 345 -10.08 -13.64 7.02
CA ALA A 345 -8.95 -14.15 7.81
C ALA A 345 -9.04 -15.67 8.06
N ALA A 346 -10.25 -16.22 8.17
CA ALA A 346 -10.49 -17.64 8.46
C ALA A 346 -10.14 -18.60 7.31
N GLY A 347 -10.02 -18.11 6.07
CA GLY A 347 -9.77 -18.93 4.88
C GLY A 347 -8.51 -19.81 5.01
N GLY A 348 -8.68 -21.14 4.92
CA GLY A 348 -7.59 -22.11 4.91
C GLY A 348 -6.80 -22.26 6.22
N ARG A 349 -7.28 -21.67 7.32
CA ARG A 349 -6.58 -21.69 8.61
C ARG A 349 -6.84 -22.99 9.37
N LYS A 350 -5.81 -23.47 10.08
CA LYS A 350 -5.92 -24.57 11.05
C LYS A 350 -6.15 -24.04 12.47
N ARG A 351 -5.67 -22.83 12.76
CA ARG A 351 -5.78 -22.15 14.06
C ARG A 351 -6.18 -20.68 13.84
N PHE A 352 -7.11 -20.18 14.62
CA PHE A 352 -7.51 -18.77 14.63
C PHE A 352 -7.45 -18.25 16.07
N ILE A 353 -6.74 -17.14 16.30
CA ILE A 353 -6.53 -16.59 17.64
C ILE A 353 -7.01 -15.15 17.69
N ILE A 354 -7.78 -14.82 18.73
CA ILE A 354 -8.16 -13.45 19.08
C ILE A 354 -7.67 -13.20 20.51
N ALA A 355 -6.80 -12.21 20.67
CA ALA A 355 -6.16 -11.86 21.94
C ALA A 355 -6.34 -10.36 22.22
N GLU A 356 -7.25 -10.01 23.12
CA GLU A 356 -7.51 -8.61 23.49
C GLU A 356 -8.27 -8.50 24.82
N ILE A 357 -8.48 -7.28 25.32
CA ILE A 357 -9.40 -7.06 26.44
C ILE A 357 -10.82 -7.26 25.92
N MET A 358 -11.55 -8.22 26.49
CA MET A 358 -12.88 -8.62 26.01
C MET A 358 -13.95 -8.30 27.05
N ASP A 359 -14.37 -7.04 27.06
CA ASP A 359 -15.46 -6.53 27.90
C ASP A 359 -16.07 -5.29 27.26
N ASP A 360 -17.37 -5.36 26.95
CA ASP A 360 -18.09 -4.29 26.25
C ASP A 360 -18.15 -2.96 27.03
N ARG A 361 -17.90 -2.96 28.34
CA ARG A 361 -17.83 -1.74 29.18
C ARG A 361 -16.59 -0.90 28.90
N TRP A 362 -15.65 -1.41 28.11
CA TRP A 362 -14.54 -0.62 27.56
C TRP A 362 -14.90 0.13 26.27
N ARG A 363 -16.04 -0.21 25.64
CA ARG A 363 -16.50 0.44 24.42
C ARG A 363 -16.64 1.93 24.65
N ARG A 364 -16.09 2.70 23.72
CA ARG A 364 -16.16 4.16 23.73
C ARG A 364 -16.02 4.71 22.32
N ASP A 365 -16.69 5.83 22.10
CA ASP A 365 -16.42 6.69 20.96
C ASP A 365 -15.10 7.47 21.16
N GLY A 366 -14.71 8.24 20.14
CA GLY A 366 -13.52 9.10 20.14
C GLY A 366 -12.41 8.56 19.23
N ASP A 367 -11.20 9.09 19.42
CA ASP A 367 -10.04 8.81 18.55
C ASP A 367 -8.88 8.21 19.37
N PRO A 368 -8.55 6.91 19.19
CA PRO A 368 -9.27 5.93 18.38
C PRO A 368 -10.59 5.51 19.04
N PRO A 369 -11.60 5.11 18.24
CA PRO A 369 -12.79 4.48 18.77
C PRO A 369 -12.40 3.07 19.24
N VAL A 370 -13.15 2.58 20.23
CA VAL A 370 -12.92 1.26 20.78
C VAL A 370 -14.24 0.51 20.83
N PHE A 371 -14.27 -0.64 20.17
CA PHE A 371 -15.40 -1.53 19.95
C PHE A 371 -15.22 -2.85 20.72
N ASN A 372 -14.69 -2.81 21.96
CA ASN A 372 -14.55 -4.03 22.77
C ASN A 372 -15.86 -4.81 22.82
N ARG A 373 -15.71 -6.13 22.93
CA ARG A 373 -16.80 -7.10 22.93
C ARG A 373 -16.56 -8.12 24.03
N ASN A 374 -17.64 -8.69 24.54
CA ASN A 374 -17.53 -9.83 25.43
C ASN A 374 -17.02 -11.07 24.66
N PRO A 375 -16.34 -12.02 25.31
CA PRO A 375 -15.80 -13.22 24.66
C PRO A 375 -16.85 -14.01 23.87
N GLU A 376 -18.09 -14.05 24.37
CA GLU A 376 -19.23 -14.75 23.77
C GLU A 376 -19.52 -14.25 22.35
N SER A 377 -19.36 -12.96 22.09
CA SER A 377 -19.57 -12.37 20.76
C SER A 377 -18.58 -12.95 19.74
N TYR A 378 -17.31 -13.10 20.12
CA TYR A 378 -16.31 -13.72 19.25
C TYR A 378 -16.55 -15.22 19.09
N ILE A 379 -16.93 -15.91 20.15
CA ILE A 379 -17.23 -17.35 20.11
C ILE A 379 -18.38 -17.63 19.12
N LEU A 380 -19.47 -16.88 19.21
CA LEU A 380 -20.63 -17.03 18.32
C LEU A 380 -20.27 -16.68 16.87
N ALA A 381 -19.50 -15.62 16.64
CA ALA A 381 -19.04 -15.22 15.31
C ALA A 381 -18.17 -16.31 14.67
N MET A 382 -17.23 -16.89 15.43
CA MET A 382 -16.37 -17.97 14.92
C MET A 382 -17.14 -19.27 14.70
N GLN A 383 -18.12 -19.59 15.55
CA GLN A 383 -19.02 -20.74 15.33
C GLN A 383 -19.81 -20.61 14.03
N ALA A 384 -20.31 -19.42 13.70
CA ALA A 384 -20.98 -19.15 12.43
C ALA A 384 -20.06 -19.33 11.21
N LEU A 385 -18.75 -19.23 11.39
CA LEU A 385 -17.73 -19.50 10.37
C LEU A 385 -17.26 -20.96 10.35
N GLY A 386 -17.86 -21.84 11.15
CA GLY A 386 -17.49 -23.26 11.22
C GLY A 386 -16.26 -23.54 12.07
N PHE A 387 -15.96 -22.68 13.05
CA PHE A 387 -14.87 -22.88 14.00
C PHE A 387 -15.39 -23.19 15.41
N ARG A 388 -14.71 -24.06 16.14
CA ARG A 388 -14.98 -24.38 17.56
C ARG A 388 -13.89 -23.79 18.44
N LEU A 389 -14.27 -23.33 19.63
CA LEU A 389 -13.33 -22.90 20.66
C LEU A 389 -12.57 -24.13 21.19
N VAL A 390 -11.24 -24.03 21.30
CA VAL A 390 -10.37 -25.12 21.78
C VAL A 390 -9.42 -24.68 22.88
N HIS A 391 -9.25 -23.37 23.07
CA HIS A 391 -8.46 -22.80 24.15
C HIS A 391 -9.02 -21.44 24.55
N ALA A 392 -9.05 -21.17 25.85
CA ALA A 392 -9.36 -19.88 26.43
C ALA A 392 -8.49 -19.64 27.66
N GLU A 393 -7.75 -18.54 27.69
CA GLU A 393 -6.92 -18.11 28.83
C GLU A 393 -7.19 -16.63 29.12
N LYS A 394 -7.13 -16.24 30.39
CA LYS A 394 -7.15 -14.83 30.83
C LYS A 394 -5.92 -14.52 31.65
N ALA A 395 -5.28 -13.39 31.39
CA ALA A 395 -4.12 -12.92 32.13
C ALA A 395 -4.32 -11.47 32.62
N ALA A 396 -3.94 -11.21 33.87
CA ALA A 396 -3.96 -9.85 34.44
C ALA A 396 -3.05 -8.93 33.62
N TYR A 397 -3.62 -7.86 33.07
CA TYR A 397 -2.90 -6.91 32.24
C TYR A 397 -2.35 -5.81 33.16
N ALA A 398 -1.05 -5.84 33.48
CA ALA A 398 -0.46 -4.98 34.51
C ALA A 398 -0.78 -3.49 34.34
N ARG A 399 -0.75 -2.96 33.10
CA ARG A 399 -1.12 -1.58 32.80
C ARG A 399 -2.56 -1.21 33.19
N TYR A 400 -3.50 -2.13 33.03
CA TYR A 400 -4.93 -1.88 33.20
C TYR A 400 -5.50 -2.54 34.47
N ASP A 401 -4.71 -3.32 35.19
CA ASP A 401 -5.07 -3.92 36.48
C ASP A 401 -4.81 -2.97 37.65
N VAL A 402 -5.19 -1.70 37.48
CA VAL A 402 -5.09 -0.64 38.48
C VAL A 402 -6.26 0.33 38.32
N GLU A 403 -6.63 1.05 39.37
CA GLU A 403 -7.64 2.11 39.27
C GLU A 403 -7.15 3.24 38.34
N PRO A 404 -8.05 3.88 37.55
CA PRO A 404 -9.49 3.63 37.44
C PRO A 404 -9.87 2.57 36.38
N TRP A 405 -8.89 1.86 35.83
CA TRP A 405 -9.07 0.99 34.67
C TRP A 405 -9.75 -0.34 35.00
N ASN A 406 -9.46 -0.93 36.17
CA ASN A 406 -10.04 -2.21 36.62
C ASN A 406 -11.33 -2.07 37.45
N VAL A 407 -11.89 -0.87 37.58
CA VAL A 407 -13.11 -0.64 38.37
C VAL A 407 -14.34 -0.89 37.50
N GLY A 408 -15.16 -1.89 37.87
CA GLY A 408 -16.45 -2.15 37.24
C GLY A 408 -16.38 -2.77 35.83
N ARG A 409 -15.20 -3.19 35.37
CA ARG A 409 -14.93 -3.86 34.09
C ARG A 409 -13.72 -4.79 34.19
N ASP A 410 -13.70 -5.84 33.37
CA ASP A 410 -12.60 -6.79 33.23
C ASP A 410 -11.49 -6.13 32.40
N SER A 411 -10.29 -6.01 32.97
CA SER A 411 -9.11 -5.44 32.33
C SER A 411 -8.10 -6.50 31.86
N ARG A 412 -8.42 -7.78 32.05
CA ARG A 412 -7.53 -8.89 31.68
C ARG A 412 -7.44 -9.05 30.17
N LEU A 413 -6.26 -9.40 29.68
CA LEU A 413 -6.13 -9.90 28.31
C LEU A 413 -6.84 -11.25 28.24
N THR A 414 -7.81 -11.36 27.35
CA THR A 414 -8.49 -12.62 27.04
C THR A 414 -7.93 -13.15 25.72
N VAL A 415 -7.50 -14.42 25.73
CA VAL A 415 -7.00 -15.11 24.55
C VAL A 415 -7.95 -16.25 24.23
N LEU A 416 -8.55 -16.22 23.05
CA LEU A 416 -9.42 -17.26 22.51
C LEU A 416 -8.73 -17.89 21.31
N ALA A 417 -8.61 -19.21 21.29
CA ALA A 417 -8.14 -19.96 20.13
C ALA A 417 -9.23 -20.89 19.62
N PHE A 418 -9.31 -20.97 18.29
CA PHE A 418 -10.32 -21.74 17.58
C PHE A 418 -9.68 -22.67 16.54
N GLU A 419 -10.35 -23.77 16.25
CA GLU A 419 -10.03 -24.70 15.15
C GLU A 419 -11.26 -24.88 14.25
N PRO A 420 -11.08 -25.15 12.95
CA PRO A 420 -12.19 -25.58 12.10
C PRO A 420 -12.87 -26.82 12.69
N ASN A 421 -14.19 -26.90 12.55
CA ASN A 421 -14.91 -28.13 12.80
C ASN A 421 -14.34 -29.21 11.89
N SER A 422 -14.00 -30.37 12.44
CA SER A 422 -13.67 -31.55 11.64
C SER A 422 -14.80 -31.76 10.65
N THR A 423 -14.48 -31.84 9.35
CA THR A 423 -15.47 -32.25 8.36
C THR A 423 -15.97 -33.64 8.78
N PRO A 424 -17.30 -33.87 8.85
CA PRO A 424 -17.84 -35.19 9.17
C PRO A 424 -17.29 -36.29 8.29
#